data_AF-A0A182QAN1-F1
#
_entry.id   AF-A0A182QAN1-F1
#
_cell.length_a   1.000
_cell.length_b   1.000
_cell.length_c   1.000
_cell.angle_alpha   90.00
_cell.angle_beta   90.00
_cell.angle_gamma   90.00
#
_symmetry.space_group_name_H-M   'P 1'
#
loop_
_entity.id
_entity.type
_entity.pdbx_description
1 polymer ?
#
loop_
_entity_poly.entity_id
_entity_poly.type
_entity_poly.pdbx_seq_one_letter_code
_entity_poly.pdbx_strand_id
1 'polypeptide(L)'
;MIKSFVSIVAIVFVASSSAFHVGVPPCPNKCGHKGHAVPIVPHLPISAHHPIVPHHVHEPVEIVQHTSSSFRPASFLEVLEIVLDCFNTLRIPLQRFPSYLSGVFPEDPETKCFLRCVAIKLGVYCDENGADLDRHCIQFGLGECCENFANRHLVCLQQNSIPCPDRCTAAYKQELCFQEPIAKYLDYHFQQQVGLLHQAKCSHDLKMLHP
;
A
#
# COMPACT_ATOMS: atom_id res chain seq x y z
N MET A 1 -34.31 -7.72 52.46
CA MET A 1 -35.67 -7.24 52.18
C MET A 1 -35.57 -6.31 50.96
N ILE A 2 -35.68 -6.84 49.73
CA ILE A 2 -36.90 -6.96 48.87
C ILE A 2 -37.53 -5.56 48.66
N LYS A 3 -37.59 -4.94 47.46
CA LYS A 3 -38.20 -5.35 46.17
C LYS A 3 -37.51 -4.58 45.01
N SER A 4 -36.96 -5.23 43.99
CA SER A 4 -37.61 -5.57 42.69
C SER A 4 -38.66 -4.58 42.20
N PHE A 5 -38.34 -3.83 41.14
CA PHE A 5 -39.30 -3.48 40.08
C PHE A 5 -38.66 -3.64 38.71
N VAL A 6 -39.27 -4.55 37.96
CA VAL A 6 -39.05 -4.88 36.56
C VAL A 6 -39.69 -3.79 35.70
N SER A 7 -39.04 -3.39 34.61
CA SER A 7 -39.76 -2.83 33.46
C SER A 7 -39.13 -3.35 32.17
N ILE A 8 -39.90 -4.22 31.50
CA ILE A 8 -39.69 -4.77 30.16
C ILE A 8 -40.61 -3.96 29.22
N VAL A 9 -40.31 -4.00 27.92
CA VAL A 9 -41.12 -3.56 26.75
C VAL A 9 -40.73 -2.14 26.26
N ALA A 10 -40.45 -1.85 24.98
CA ALA A 10 -40.65 -2.55 23.71
C ALA A 10 -39.54 -2.19 22.70
N ILE A 11 -39.32 -3.15 21.81
CA ILE A 11 -38.58 -3.06 20.55
C ILE A 11 -39.31 -2.11 19.59
N VAL A 12 -38.57 -1.19 18.95
CA VAL A 12 -38.99 -0.55 17.70
C VAL A 12 -37.86 -0.72 16.69
N PHE A 13 -38.03 -1.68 15.78
CA PHE A 13 -37.27 -1.76 14.54
C PHE A 13 -37.83 -0.74 13.56
N VAL A 14 -37.05 0.29 13.22
CA VAL A 14 -37.33 1.11 12.04
C VAL A 14 -36.39 0.64 10.93
N ALA A 15 -36.95 -0.15 10.02
CA ALA A 15 -36.37 -0.35 8.71
C ALA A 15 -36.60 0.91 7.87
N SER A 16 -35.54 1.46 7.30
CA SER A 16 -35.66 2.41 6.19
C SER A 16 -34.50 2.20 5.22
N SER A 17 -34.78 1.33 4.26
CA SER A 17 -34.00 1.18 3.04
C SER A 17 -34.32 2.35 2.12
N SER A 18 -33.31 3.11 1.73
CA SER A 18 -33.40 4.01 0.58
C SER A 18 -32.08 3.94 -0.17
N ALA A 19 -32.03 3.02 -1.13
CA ALA A 19 -30.98 2.95 -2.13
C ALA A 19 -31.20 4.09 -3.14
N PHE A 20 -30.46 5.18 -2.99
CA PHE A 20 -30.32 6.16 -4.06
C PHE A 20 -29.19 5.71 -4.98
N HIS A 21 -29.60 5.17 -6.11
CA HIS A 21 -28.74 4.85 -7.24
C HIS A 21 -28.35 6.18 -7.92
N VAL A 22 -27.18 6.73 -7.58
CA VAL A 22 -26.59 7.82 -8.34
C VAL A 22 -25.65 7.19 -9.37
N GLY A 23 -26.03 7.27 -10.65
CA GLY A 23 -25.20 6.87 -11.76
C GLY A 23 -23.93 7.71 -11.80
N VAL A 24 -22.79 7.07 -11.53
CA VAL A 24 -21.47 7.68 -11.67
C VAL A 24 -21.08 7.64 -13.16
N PRO A 25 -20.66 8.77 -13.77
CA PRO A 25 -20.21 8.79 -15.16
C PRO A 25 -18.87 8.04 -15.30
N PRO A 26 -18.65 7.27 -16.38
CA PRO A 26 -17.38 6.59 -16.59
C PRO A 26 -16.34 7.57 -17.17
N CYS A 27 -15.30 7.89 -16.39
CA CYS A 27 -14.17 8.72 -16.81
C CYS A 27 -12.88 8.28 -16.08
N PRO A 28 -11.69 8.51 -16.66
CA PRO A 28 -11.02 7.73 -17.68
C PRO A 28 -9.86 6.88 -17.12
N ASN A 29 -9.65 5.70 -17.69
CA ASN A 29 -8.54 4.80 -17.33
C ASN A 29 -7.16 5.38 -17.71
N LYS A 30 -6.20 5.36 -16.77
CA LYS A 30 -4.75 5.11 -16.98
C LYS A 30 -3.95 5.13 -15.67
N CYS A 31 -3.79 3.96 -15.05
CA CYS A 31 -2.45 3.47 -14.67
C CYS A 31 -2.00 2.67 -15.91
N GLY A 32 -0.93 3.10 -16.58
CA GLY A 32 -0.73 2.78 -18.00
C GLY A 32 -0.55 1.29 -18.33
N HIS A 33 -1.29 0.82 -19.35
CA HIS A 33 -0.80 -0.04 -20.44
C HIS A 33 -1.67 0.18 -21.71
N LYS A 34 -1.04 0.40 -22.87
CA LYS A 34 -1.70 0.53 -24.18
C LYS A 34 -1.93 -0.87 -24.76
N GLY A 35 -3.18 -1.31 -24.90
CA GLY A 35 -3.55 -2.49 -25.70
C GLY A 35 -4.04 -2.06 -27.08
N HIS A 36 -3.57 -2.73 -28.14
CA HIS A 36 -4.08 -2.58 -29.50
C HIS A 36 -5.50 -3.17 -29.61
N ALA A 37 -6.41 -2.43 -30.25
CA ALA A 37 -7.75 -2.90 -30.56
C ALA A 37 -7.69 -3.87 -31.77
N VAL A 38 -8.26 -5.06 -31.61
CA VAL A 38 -8.52 -6.01 -32.71
C VAL A 38 -9.93 -5.70 -33.27
N PRO A 39 -10.16 -5.73 -34.59
CA PRO A 39 -11.45 -5.34 -35.16
C PRO A 39 -12.51 -6.43 -34.99
N ILE A 40 -13.74 -6.01 -34.66
CA ILE A 40 -14.95 -6.84 -34.63
C ILE A 40 -15.48 -6.97 -36.07
N VAL A 41 -15.60 -8.21 -36.56
CA VAL A 41 -16.19 -8.54 -37.87
C VAL A 41 -17.71 -8.72 -37.70
N PRO A 42 -18.59 -8.18 -38.58
CA PRO A 42 -20.03 -8.43 -38.51
C PRO A 42 -20.40 -9.85 -38.95
N HIS A 43 -21.33 -10.47 -38.22
CA HIS A 43 -21.94 -11.76 -38.55
C HIS A 43 -22.81 -11.69 -39.82
N LEU A 44 -22.66 -12.68 -40.72
CA LEU A 44 -23.61 -13.02 -41.79
C LEU A 44 -24.13 -14.46 -41.58
N PRO A 45 -25.30 -14.84 -42.15
CA PRO A 45 -26.08 -15.97 -41.66
C PRO A 45 -25.62 -17.33 -42.20
N ILE A 46 -26.04 -18.33 -41.42
CA ILE A 46 -25.82 -19.78 -41.50
C ILE A 46 -26.18 -20.38 -42.85
N SER A 47 -25.27 -21.20 -43.41
CA SER A 47 -25.62 -22.28 -44.34
C SER A 47 -24.96 -23.58 -43.88
N ALA A 48 -25.78 -24.61 -43.71
CA ALA A 48 -25.45 -25.87 -43.06
C ALA A 48 -24.80 -26.85 -44.04
N HIS A 49 -23.61 -27.38 -43.71
CA HIS A 49 -23.14 -28.71 -44.13
C HIS A 49 -22.07 -29.23 -43.13
N HIS A 50 -22.33 -30.41 -42.54
CA HIS A 50 -21.36 -31.27 -41.83
C HIS A 50 -20.65 -32.20 -42.86
N PRO A 51 -19.62 -33.01 -42.51
CA PRO A 51 -18.70 -33.01 -41.36
C PRO A 51 -17.21 -33.19 -41.78
N ILE A 52 -16.25 -33.03 -40.86
CA ILE A 52 -15.02 -33.86 -40.69
C ILE A 52 -14.32 -33.37 -39.41
N VAL A 53 -14.08 -34.28 -38.47
CA VAL A 53 -13.35 -34.06 -37.22
C VAL A 53 -11.87 -34.41 -37.44
N PRO A 54 -10.94 -33.54 -37.00
CA PRO A 54 -9.66 -34.03 -36.51
C PRO A 54 -9.29 -33.45 -35.14
N HIS A 55 -9.09 -34.36 -34.19
CA HIS A 55 -8.19 -34.34 -33.03
C HIS A 55 -7.89 -33.01 -32.30
N HIS A 56 -8.38 -32.95 -31.05
CA HIS A 56 -7.90 -32.05 -30.00
C HIS A 56 -6.39 -32.16 -29.82
N VAL A 57 -5.67 -31.09 -30.15
CA VAL A 57 -4.37 -30.77 -29.58
C VAL A 57 -4.64 -29.73 -28.48
N HIS A 58 -4.36 -30.09 -27.24
CA HIS A 58 -4.30 -29.13 -26.13
C HIS A 58 -3.19 -28.13 -26.45
N GLU A 59 -3.53 -26.91 -26.83
CA GLU A 59 -2.61 -25.79 -26.70
C GLU A 59 -2.37 -25.55 -25.19
N PRO A 60 -1.11 -25.42 -24.75
CA PRO A 60 -0.84 -25.08 -23.37
C PRO A 60 -1.39 -23.67 -23.14
N VAL A 61 -2.26 -23.55 -22.14
CA VAL A 61 -2.67 -22.27 -21.56
C VAL A 61 -1.39 -21.55 -21.16
N GLU A 62 -0.97 -20.59 -21.98
CA GLU A 62 0.08 -19.66 -21.63
C GLU A 62 -0.47 -18.84 -20.46
N ILE A 63 -0.05 -19.21 -19.25
CA ILE A 63 -0.28 -18.43 -18.04
C ILE A 63 0.33 -17.07 -18.37
N VAL A 64 -0.53 -16.08 -18.62
CA VAL A 64 -0.12 -14.70 -18.77
C VAL A 64 0.51 -14.31 -17.44
N GLN A 65 1.82 -14.48 -17.35
CA GLN A 65 2.66 -13.84 -16.37
C GLN A 65 2.46 -12.35 -16.64
N HIS A 66 1.56 -11.74 -15.87
CA HIS A 66 1.49 -10.31 -15.72
C HIS A 66 2.92 -9.88 -15.36
N THR A 67 3.66 -9.38 -16.34
CA THR A 67 4.95 -8.75 -16.10
C THR A 67 4.63 -7.44 -15.40
N SER A 68 4.42 -7.53 -14.08
CA SER A 68 4.58 -6.41 -13.19
C SER A 68 5.90 -5.74 -13.57
N SER A 69 5.85 -4.43 -13.83
CA SER A 69 7.08 -3.64 -13.76
C SER A 69 7.74 -4.01 -12.43
N SER A 70 8.94 -4.59 -12.47
CA SER A 70 9.61 -5.09 -11.27
C SER A 70 9.70 -3.97 -10.25
N PHE A 71 9.08 -4.16 -9.08
CA PHE A 71 9.21 -3.21 -7.98
C PHE A 71 10.69 -3.15 -7.54
N ARG A 72 11.25 -1.94 -7.47
CA ARG A 72 12.61 -1.71 -6.95
C ARG A 72 12.47 -1.06 -5.57
N PRO A 73 12.95 -1.70 -4.48
CA PRO A 73 12.98 -1.03 -3.20
C PRO A 73 13.88 0.20 -3.25
N ALA A 74 13.45 1.26 -2.58
CA ALA A 74 14.25 2.43 -2.31
C ALA A 74 15.40 2.05 -1.37
N SER A 75 16.60 2.52 -1.68
CA SER A 75 17.73 2.54 -0.75
C SER A 75 17.41 3.45 0.43
N PHE A 76 18.14 3.30 1.55
CA PHE A 76 17.91 4.12 2.73
C PHE A 76 18.05 5.63 2.44
N LEU A 77 19.00 6.03 1.58
CA LEU A 77 19.17 7.42 1.19
C LEU A 77 17.95 7.94 0.42
N GLU A 78 17.41 7.16 -0.51
CA GLU A 78 16.19 7.49 -1.24
C GLU A 78 14.97 7.57 -0.30
N VAL A 79 14.88 6.70 0.72
CA VAL A 79 13.83 6.81 1.76
C VAL A 79 13.95 8.14 2.49
N LEU A 80 15.15 8.55 2.90
CA LEU A 80 15.35 9.84 3.58
C LEU A 80 15.01 11.03 2.67
N GLU A 81 15.41 10.99 1.41
CA GLU A 81 15.06 12.01 0.42
C GLU A 81 13.54 12.13 0.25
N ILE A 82 12.84 10.99 0.12
CA ILE A 82 11.37 10.93 0.04
C ILE A 82 10.72 11.50 1.31
N VAL A 83 11.23 11.13 2.49
CA VAL A 83 10.74 11.67 3.76
C VAL A 83 10.88 13.19 3.78
N LEU A 84 12.06 13.73 3.48
CA LEU A 84 12.32 15.17 3.46
C LEU A 84 11.45 15.89 2.41
N ASP A 85 11.25 15.30 1.24
CA ASP A 85 10.37 15.83 0.21
C ASP A 85 8.91 15.91 0.69
N CYS A 86 8.43 14.89 1.41
CA CYS A 86 7.10 14.92 2.03
C CYS A 86 6.99 15.96 3.15
N PHE A 87 8.02 16.13 3.98
CA PHE A 87 8.08 17.23 4.96
C PHE A 87 7.93 18.60 4.29
N ASN A 88 8.69 18.83 3.21
CA ASN A 88 8.68 20.10 2.48
C ASN A 88 7.36 20.34 1.76
N THR A 89 6.84 19.32 1.08
CA THR A 89 5.58 19.39 0.32
C THR A 89 4.40 19.68 1.22
N LEU A 90 4.33 19.03 2.38
CA LEU A 90 3.23 19.17 3.34
C LEU A 90 3.47 20.26 4.38
N ARG A 91 4.63 20.94 4.35
CA ARG A 91 5.03 21.97 5.31
C ARG A 91 5.01 21.50 6.76
N ILE A 92 5.40 20.25 7.00
CA ILE A 92 5.40 19.65 8.34
C ILE A 92 6.54 20.27 9.18
N PRO A 93 6.28 20.65 10.45
CA PRO A 93 7.31 21.19 11.32
C PRO A 93 8.45 20.19 11.55
N LEU A 94 9.71 20.63 11.41
CA LEU A 94 10.90 19.78 11.54
C LEU A 94 11.00 19.10 12.92
N GLN A 95 10.33 19.63 13.95
CA GLN A 95 10.25 19.02 15.28
C GLN A 95 9.59 17.63 15.27
N ARG A 96 8.80 17.29 14.24
CA ARG A 96 8.21 15.94 14.07
C ARG A 96 9.22 14.92 13.54
N PHE A 97 10.30 15.39 12.91
CA PHE A 97 11.28 14.55 12.21
C PHE A 97 11.87 13.42 13.07
N PRO A 98 12.27 13.65 14.33
CA PRO A 98 12.79 12.56 15.18
C PRO A 98 11.74 11.48 15.48
N SER A 99 10.46 11.86 15.64
CA SER A 99 9.37 10.91 15.87
C SER A 99 9.12 10.04 14.64
N TYR A 100 9.08 10.65 13.46
CA TYR A 100 8.84 9.89 12.23
C TYR A 100 10.01 8.98 11.88
N LEU A 101 11.25 9.41 12.12
CA LEU A 101 12.43 8.58 11.91
C LEU A 101 12.62 7.47 12.95
N SER A 102 11.89 7.50 14.06
CA SER A 102 11.82 6.37 15.01
C SER A 102 10.61 5.47 14.75
N GLY A 103 9.87 5.69 13.66
CA GLY A 103 8.67 4.91 13.34
C GLY A 103 7.47 5.23 14.25
N VAL A 104 7.47 6.38 14.92
CA VAL A 104 6.37 6.85 15.77
C VAL A 104 5.53 7.86 15.00
N PHE A 105 4.30 7.47 14.68
CA PHE A 105 3.35 8.25 13.86
C PHE A 105 2.09 8.58 14.67
N PRO A 106 2.01 9.78 15.31
CA PRO A 106 0.83 10.20 16.06
C PRO A 106 -0.42 10.34 15.20
N GLU A 107 -1.61 10.17 15.79
CA GLU A 107 -2.87 10.30 15.06
C GLU A 107 -3.31 11.76 14.92
N ASP A 108 -2.69 12.49 13.99
CA ASP A 108 -3.07 13.85 13.63
C ASP A 108 -3.09 14.06 12.10
N PRO A 109 -3.78 15.09 11.59
CA PRO A 109 -3.96 15.28 10.15
C PRO A 109 -2.66 15.37 9.34
N GLU A 110 -1.62 16.02 9.91
CA GLU A 110 -0.32 16.17 9.24
C GLU A 110 0.36 14.80 9.09
N THR A 111 0.38 14.02 10.17
CA THR A 111 0.95 12.67 10.16
C THR A 111 0.21 11.72 9.21
N LYS A 112 -1.13 11.82 9.14
CA LYS A 112 -1.94 11.02 8.21
C LYS A 112 -1.55 11.26 6.76
N CYS A 113 -1.44 12.52 6.36
CA CYS A 113 -1.02 12.85 5.01
C CYS A 113 0.48 12.59 4.75
N PHE A 114 1.33 12.69 5.77
CA PHE A 114 2.74 12.32 5.69
C PHE A 114 2.92 10.86 5.30
N LEU A 115 2.28 9.92 6.02
CA LEU A 115 2.38 8.49 5.70
C LEU A 115 1.89 8.19 4.29
N ARG A 116 0.75 8.79 3.88
CA ARG A 116 0.26 8.69 2.50
C ARG A 116 1.31 9.16 1.49
N CYS A 117 1.92 10.33 1.70
CA CYS A 117 2.91 10.89 0.79
C CYS A 117 4.13 9.96 0.63
N VAL A 118 4.68 9.49 1.75
CA VAL A 118 5.84 8.60 1.76
C VAL A 118 5.51 7.27 1.09
N ALA A 119 4.40 6.64 1.45
CA ALA A 119 3.99 5.34 0.93
C ALA A 119 3.72 5.37 -0.59
N ILE A 120 3.10 6.45 -1.09
CA ILE A 120 2.91 6.66 -2.54
C ILE A 120 4.25 6.84 -3.26
N LYS A 121 5.17 7.65 -2.71
CA LYS A 121 6.48 7.89 -3.34
C LYS A 121 7.38 6.66 -3.33
N LEU A 122 7.27 5.83 -2.30
CA LEU A 122 7.91 4.53 -2.24
C LEU A 122 7.23 3.50 -3.16
N GLY A 123 6.01 3.78 -3.64
CA GLY A 123 5.25 2.88 -4.48
C GLY A 123 4.70 1.66 -3.75
N VAL A 124 4.65 1.69 -2.41
CA VAL A 124 4.10 0.62 -1.55
C VAL A 124 2.61 0.81 -1.27
N TYR A 125 2.06 1.98 -1.63
CA TYR A 125 0.65 2.33 -1.52
C TYR A 125 0.16 3.08 -2.76
N CYS A 126 -1.10 2.92 -3.13
CA CYS A 126 -1.80 3.83 -4.03
C CYS A 126 -3.25 4.06 -3.55
N ASP A 127 -3.85 5.19 -3.93
CA ASP A 127 -5.20 5.53 -3.47
C ASP A 127 -6.26 4.57 -4.01
N GLU A 128 -6.01 3.97 -5.17
CA GLU A 128 -6.94 3.09 -5.88
C GLU A 128 -6.97 1.68 -5.30
N ASN A 129 -5.81 1.12 -4.94
CA ASN A 129 -5.70 -0.28 -4.50
C ASN A 129 -5.31 -0.44 -3.03
N GLY A 130 -4.94 0.64 -2.35
CA GLY A 130 -4.44 0.60 -0.98
C GLY A 130 -2.98 0.15 -0.89
N ALA A 131 -2.60 -0.38 0.27
CA ALA A 131 -1.27 -0.88 0.56
C ALA A 131 -0.98 -2.22 -0.15
N ASP A 132 0.22 -2.35 -0.70
CA ASP A 132 0.71 -3.55 -1.38
C ASP A 132 1.62 -4.35 -0.43
N LEU A 133 1.16 -5.55 -0.02
CA LEU A 133 1.88 -6.41 0.94
C LEU A 133 3.26 -6.84 0.44
N ASP A 134 3.38 -7.20 -0.83
CA ASP A 134 4.63 -7.70 -1.39
C ASP A 134 5.66 -6.59 -1.47
N ARG A 135 5.23 -5.37 -1.85
CA ARG A 135 6.12 -4.21 -1.89
C ARG A 135 6.54 -3.74 -0.50
N HIS A 136 5.65 -3.80 0.48
CA HIS A 136 6.01 -3.56 1.88
C HIS A 136 7.03 -4.56 2.39
N CYS A 137 6.87 -5.85 2.07
CA CYS A 137 7.88 -6.86 2.41
C CYS A 137 9.24 -6.54 1.76
N ILE A 138 9.25 -6.28 0.45
CA ILE A 138 10.50 -6.03 -0.28
C ILE A 138 11.19 -4.75 0.24
N GLN A 139 10.43 -3.73 0.63
CA GLN A 139 10.97 -2.46 1.13
C GLN A 139 11.42 -2.52 2.60
N PHE A 140 10.61 -3.11 3.48
CA PHE A 140 10.76 -3.00 4.95
C PHE A 140 10.96 -4.35 5.66
N GLY A 141 10.88 -5.47 4.95
CA GLY A 141 10.95 -6.82 5.52
C GLY A 141 12.34 -7.26 5.99
N LEU A 142 13.40 -6.48 5.74
CA LEU A 142 14.77 -6.75 6.20
C LEU A 142 15.27 -8.18 5.92
N GLY A 143 14.90 -8.74 4.76
CA GLY A 143 15.31 -10.09 4.34
C GLY A 143 14.40 -11.22 4.84
N GLU A 144 13.28 -10.90 5.48
CA GLU A 144 12.23 -11.88 5.78
C GLU A 144 11.58 -12.45 4.50
N CYS A 145 11.16 -13.73 4.55
CA CYS A 145 10.33 -14.33 3.50
C CYS A 145 8.98 -13.59 3.38
N CYS A 146 8.63 -13.10 2.18
CA CYS A 146 7.41 -12.31 1.99
C CYS A 146 6.11 -13.04 2.28
N GLU A 147 6.06 -14.37 2.17
CA GLU A 147 4.92 -15.15 2.61
C GLU A 147 4.65 -14.97 4.12
N ASN A 148 5.70 -15.05 4.95
CA ASN A 148 5.59 -14.85 6.39
C ASN A 148 5.21 -13.40 6.72
N PHE A 149 5.83 -12.45 6.04
CA PHE A 149 5.49 -11.04 6.17
C PHE A 149 4.02 -10.79 5.85
N ALA A 150 3.53 -11.28 4.71
CA ALA A 150 2.14 -11.12 4.28
C ALA A 150 1.17 -11.76 5.29
N ASN A 151 1.44 -12.99 5.72
CA ASN A 151 0.60 -13.72 6.68
C ASN A 151 0.43 -12.97 8.01
N ARG A 152 1.45 -12.26 8.50
CA ARG A 152 1.35 -11.48 9.75
C ARG A 152 0.55 -10.18 9.60
N HIS A 153 0.53 -9.57 8.42
CA HIS A 153 -0.07 -8.24 8.23
C HIS A 153 -1.45 -8.26 7.56
N LEU A 154 -1.82 -9.37 6.92
CA LEU A 154 -3.06 -9.51 6.15
C LEU A 154 -4.31 -9.16 6.97
N VAL A 155 -4.42 -9.67 8.20
CA VAL A 155 -5.58 -9.42 9.07
C VAL A 155 -5.72 -7.94 9.43
N CYS A 156 -4.60 -7.28 9.74
CA CYS A 156 -4.60 -5.83 10.03
C CYS A 156 -5.07 -5.03 8.81
N LEU A 157 -4.53 -5.34 7.62
CA LEU A 157 -4.93 -4.65 6.39
C LEU A 157 -6.41 -4.86 6.09
N GLN A 158 -6.93 -6.08 6.20
CA GLN A 158 -8.35 -6.37 5.96
C GLN A 158 -9.26 -5.52 6.86
N GLN A 159 -8.89 -5.34 8.13
CA GLN A 159 -9.65 -4.53 9.09
C GLN A 159 -9.54 -3.02 8.81
N ASN A 160 -8.47 -2.58 8.16
CA ASN A 160 -8.17 -1.17 7.90
C ASN A 160 -8.40 -0.72 6.44
N SER A 161 -8.84 -1.61 5.56
CA SER A 161 -9.12 -1.34 4.14
C SER A 161 -10.56 -0.86 3.88
N ILE A 162 -11.30 -0.52 4.92
CA ILE A 162 -12.67 0.00 4.78
C ILE A 162 -12.62 1.34 4.02
N PRO A 163 -13.44 1.52 2.97
CA PRO A 163 -13.47 2.75 2.20
C PRO A 163 -13.62 3.99 3.10
N CYS A 164 -12.69 4.93 2.97
CA CYS A 164 -12.67 6.19 3.70
C CYS A 164 -12.70 7.35 2.68
N PRO A 165 -13.59 8.35 2.83
CA PRO A 165 -13.60 9.51 1.93
C PRO A 165 -12.31 10.33 1.97
N ASP A 166 -11.70 10.42 3.16
CA ASP A 166 -10.41 11.07 3.33
C ASP A 166 -9.26 10.12 2.99
N ARG A 167 -8.55 10.43 1.91
CA ARG A 167 -7.43 9.60 1.39
C ARG A 167 -6.27 9.52 2.38
N CYS A 168 -5.99 10.60 3.12
CA CYS A 168 -4.92 10.58 4.12
C CYS A 168 -5.25 9.62 5.27
N THR A 169 -6.48 9.64 5.79
CA THR A 169 -6.95 8.69 6.81
C THR A 169 -6.98 7.26 6.27
N ALA A 170 -7.39 7.06 5.00
CA ALA A 170 -7.39 5.75 4.37
C ALA A 170 -5.99 5.12 4.35
N ALA A 171 -5.00 5.88 3.88
CA ALA A 171 -3.61 5.46 3.86
C ALA A 171 -3.08 5.23 5.29
N TYR A 172 -3.25 6.20 6.18
CA TYR A 172 -2.78 6.11 7.57
C TYR A 172 -3.20 4.81 8.27
N LYS A 173 -4.48 4.43 8.16
CA LYS A 173 -4.99 3.20 8.78
C LYS A 173 -4.31 1.94 8.25
N GLN A 174 -4.02 1.88 6.96
CA GLN A 174 -3.36 0.74 6.34
C GLN A 174 -1.86 0.75 6.63
N GLU A 175 -1.20 1.90 6.51
CA GLU A 175 0.24 2.04 6.73
C GLU A 175 0.65 1.77 8.18
N LEU A 176 -0.22 2.04 9.15
CA LEU A 176 0.00 1.65 10.55
C LEU A 176 0.11 0.14 10.75
N CYS A 177 -0.43 -0.68 9.85
CA CYS A 177 -0.20 -2.13 9.90
C CYS A 177 1.29 -2.48 9.76
N PHE A 178 2.08 -1.62 9.12
CA PHE A 178 3.52 -1.83 8.89
C PHE A 178 4.41 -0.97 9.80
N GLN A 179 3.85 -0.34 10.82
CA GLN A 179 4.60 0.56 11.69
C GLN A 179 5.83 -0.11 12.32
N GLU A 180 5.70 -1.33 12.82
CA GLU A 180 6.82 -2.07 13.41
C GLU A 180 7.91 -2.42 12.38
N PRO A 181 7.60 -3.00 11.20
CA PRO A 181 8.58 -3.16 10.13
C PRO A 181 9.30 -1.87 9.73
N ILE A 182 8.55 -0.77 9.60
CA ILE A 182 9.11 0.55 9.24
C ILE A 182 10.07 1.02 10.34
N ALA A 183 9.67 0.95 11.61
CA ALA A 183 10.52 1.33 12.73
C ALA A 183 11.82 0.52 12.77
N LYS A 184 11.72 -0.80 12.58
CA LYS A 184 12.89 -1.70 12.50
C LYS A 184 13.80 -1.37 11.32
N TYR A 185 13.24 -1.09 10.15
CA TYR A 185 14.01 -0.70 8.97
C TYR A 185 14.80 0.59 9.21
N LEU A 186 14.15 1.60 9.78
CA LEU A 186 14.79 2.87 10.09
C LEU A 186 15.91 2.69 11.13
N ASP A 187 15.62 2.00 12.24
CA ASP A 187 16.61 1.74 13.30
C ASP A 187 17.83 0.96 12.77
N TYR A 188 17.60 -0.11 12.00
CA TYR A 188 18.66 -0.92 11.39
C TYR A 188 19.60 -0.06 10.55
N HIS A 189 19.07 0.78 9.66
CA HIS A 189 19.90 1.58 8.77
C HIS A 189 20.57 2.77 9.47
N PHE A 190 19.93 3.38 10.49
CA PHE A 190 20.59 4.40 11.31
C PHE A 190 21.75 3.82 12.10
N GLN A 191 21.58 2.65 12.72
CA GLN A 191 22.65 1.99 13.46
C GLN A 191 23.83 1.60 12.55
N GLN A 192 23.56 1.15 11.33
CA GLN A 192 24.61 0.90 10.34
C GLN A 192 25.42 2.15 10.02
N GLN A 193 24.76 3.27 9.75
CA GLN A 193 25.45 4.52 9.45
C GLN A 193 26.26 5.03 10.65
N VAL A 194 25.71 4.94 11.86
CA VAL A 194 26.42 5.29 13.09
C VAL A 194 27.65 4.40 13.30
N GLY A 195 27.53 3.09 13.05
CA GLY A 195 28.63 2.14 13.12
C GLY A 195 29.76 2.47 12.12
N LEU A 196 29.41 2.76 10.86
CA LEU A 196 30.37 3.17 9.84
C LEU A 196 31.07 4.49 10.19
N LEU A 197 30.31 5.48 10.69
CA LEU A 197 30.88 6.75 11.14
C LEU A 197 31.81 6.57 12.35
N HIS A 198 31.43 5.72 13.30
CA HIS A 198 32.28 5.38 14.43
C HIS A 198 33.57 4.69 13.97
N GLN A 199 33.48 3.71 13.06
CA GLN A 199 34.64 3.05 12.49
C GLN A 199 35.57 4.04 11.77
N ALA A 200 35.02 4.95 10.95
CA ALA A 200 35.80 6.00 10.29
C ALA A 200 36.52 6.92 11.29
N LYS A 201 35.84 7.30 12.39
CA LYS A 201 36.44 8.08 13.49
C LYS A 201 37.54 7.32 14.20
N CYS A 202 37.40 6.02 14.42
CA CYS A 202 38.38 5.19 15.12
C CYS A 202 39.57 4.77 14.24
N SER A 203 39.42 4.74 12.91
CA SER A 203 40.47 4.33 11.97
C SER A 203 41.56 5.38 11.71
N HIS A 204 41.54 6.54 12.37
CA HIS A 204 42.47 7.66 12.13
C HIS A 204 42.50 8.18 10.66
N ASP A 205 41.51 7.82 9.84
CA ASP A 205 41.44 8.14 8.40
C ASP A 205 40.68 9.45 8.08
N LEU A 206 40.45 10.28 9.10
CA LEU A 206 39.71 11.53 8.98
C LEU A 206 40.62 12.73 8.61
N LYS A 207 41.50 12.54 7.61
CA LYS A 207 42.21 13.66 6.96
C LYS A 207 41.39 14.37 5.86
N MET A 208 40.14 13.97 5.63
CA MET A 208 39.34 14.49 4.50
C MET A 208 38.12 15.35 4.90
N LEU A 209 38.04 15.81 6.14
CA LEU A 209 37.01 16.77 6.57
C LEU A 209 37.62 17.98 7.26
N HIS A 210 38.46 18.70 6.52
CA HIS A 210 38.61 20.15 6.67
C HIS A 210 38.64 20.78 5.27
N PRO A 211 38.01 21.95 5.07
CA PRO A 211 38.08 22.70 3.82
C PRO A 211 39.49 23.22 3.51
#